data_AF-A0A133YIC1-F1
#
_entry.id   AF-A0A133YIC1-F1
#
_cell.length_a   1.000
_cell.length_b   1.000
_cell.length_c   1.000
_cell.angle_alpha   90.00
_cell.angle_beta   90.00
_cell.angle_gamma   90.00
#
_symmetry.space_group_name_H-M   'P 1'
#
loop_
_entity.id
_entity.type
_entity.pdbx_description
1 polymer ?
#
loop_
_entity_poly.entity_id
_entity_poly.type
_entity_poly.pdbx_seq_one_letter_code
_entity_poly.pdbx_strand_id
1 'polypeptide(L)'
;MKRENSHLKKIISRCRLKIVAVILIITLFAVLLTRLMPTGESDIRKSVCFVDGKVQLCLVTEQDTIILQSDTVCQQGTWINKHWWWPSCHGSILTIGQKNVSSHHSNNAEDSNLSLQISEIVDSIEQLLITKDREQKEIEYYIRSHGVQDEGYNRISYYADVQKRKADSLKIVWQKLKSFKLNPESHWLRRYFLHVSWYDSDGLLNTMNCQPSLVDDNLSEVPIIIHTEQFQTPHGVYAIKRTPCPIIGGKQIVTATLTRDKSTAPHHALLTTGNWIDETRHNLPDLFAREGSPVFTTHGQFVGIINRQNIKR
;
A
#
# COMPACT_ATOMS: atom_id res chain seq x y z
N MET A 1 46.08 45.73 36.48
CA MET A 1 44.61 45.53 36.61
C MET A 1 43.84 45.24 35.33
N LYS A 2 44.11 45.85 34.15
CA LYS A 2 43.29 45.63 32.93
C LYS A 2 43.43 44.22 32.28
N ARG A 3 44.54 43.52 32.55
CA ARG A 3 44.89 42.20 31.96
C ARG A 3 44.26 41.00 32.68
N GLU A 4 43.98 41.09 33.99
CA GLU A 4 43.29 40.03 34.73
C GLU A 4 41.80 39.93 34.37
N ASN A 5 41.15 41.08 34.16
CA ASN A 5 39.73 41.12 33.79
C ASN A 5 39.42 40.49 32.43
N SER A 6 40.37 40.44 31.49
CA SER A 6 40.18 39.77 30.20
C SER A 6 40.35 38.25 30.30
N HIS A 7 41.27 37.77 31.15
CA HIS A 7 41.48 36.35 31.40
C HIS A 7 40.28 35.72 32.12
N LEU A 8 39.74 36.41 33.14
CA LEU A 8 38.56 35.97 33.89
C LEU A 8 37.30 35.89 32.99
N LYS A 9 37.07 36.89 32.13
CA LYS A 9 35.98 36.89 31.15
C LYS A 9 36.09 35.73 30.15
N LYS A 10 37.31 35.39 29.72
CA LYS A 10 37.56 34.27 28.78
C LYS A 10 37.26 32.91 29.42
N ILE A 11 37.64 32.73 30.69
CA ILE A 11 37.33 31.51 31.48
C ILE A 11 35.81 31.38 31.69
N ILE A 12 35.13 32.46 32.07
CA ILE A 12 33.68 32.46 32.29
C ILE A 12 32.93 32.15 30.97
N SER A 13 33.36 32.68 29.82
CA SER A 13 32.74 32.35 28.53
C SER A 13 32.95 30.88 28.14
N ARG A 14 34.13 30.30 28.41
CA ARG A 14 34.41 28.88 28.16
C ARG A 14 33.60 27.97 29.08
N CYS A 15 33.43 28.34 30.35
CA CYS A 15 32.55 27.62 31.27
C CYS A 15 31.08 27.70 30.84
N ARG A 16 30.60 28.87 30.41
CA ARG A 16 29.24 29.02 29.85
C ARG A 16 29.03 28.18 28.59
N LEU A 17 30.01 28.13 27.69
CA LEU A 17 29.96 27.30 26.49
C LEU A 17 29.90 25.81 26.84
N LYS A 18 30.68 25.36 27.83
CA LYS A 18 30.65 23.98 28.33
C LYS A 18 29.29 23.64 28.97
N ILE A 19 28.72 24.55 29.77
CA ILE A 19 27.41 24.35 30.38
C ILE A 19 26.32 24.25 29.31
N VAL A 20 26.32 25.13 28.31
CA VAL A 20 25.35 25.08 27.19
C VAL A 20 25.49 23.77 26.40
N ALA A 21 26.73 23.32 26.14
CA ALA A 21 26.96 22.05 25.45
C ALA A 21 26.45 20.85 26.26
N VAL A 22 26.68 20.83 27.58
CA VAL A 22 26.16 19.77 28.47
C VAL A 22 24.63 19.77 28.50
N ILE A 23 24.00 20.94 28.59
CA ILE A 23 22.53 21.06 28.53
C ILE A 23 22.01 20.52 27.19
N LEU A 24 22.63 20.88 26.06
CA LEU A 24 22.25 20.36 24.75
C LEU A 24 22.35 18.83 24.70
N ILE A 25 23.43 18.24 25.21
CA ILE A 25 23.59 16.78 25.27
C ILE A 25 22.52 16.14 26.14
N ILE A 26 22.22 16.70 27.31
CA ILE A 26 21.18 16.19 28.20
C ILE A 26 19.80 16.28 27.53
N THR A 27 19.49 17.40 26.86
CA THR A 27 18.21 17.55 26.14
C THR A 27 18.10 16.57 24.98
N LEU A 28 19.18 16.37 24.21
CA LEU A 28 19.24 15.38 23.14
C LEU A 28 19.02 13.96 23.68
N PHE A 29 19.70 13.62 24.79
CA PHE A 29 19.56 12.33 25.43
C PHE A 29 18.15 12.12 25.99
N ALA A 30 17.55 13.13 26.62
CA ALA A 30 16.17 13.09 27.08
C ALA A 30 15.18 12.87 25.92
N VAL A 31 15.37 13.58 24.79
CA VAL A 31 14.56 13.38 23.58
C VAL A 31 14.74 11.98 23.01
N LEU A 32 15.95 11.44 22.97
CA LEU A 32 16.19 10.06 22.55
C LEU A 32 15.52 9.05 23.48
N LEU A 33 15.54 9.30 24.80
CA LEU A 33 14.90 8.43 25.79
C LEU A 33 13.37 8.42 25.64
N THR A 34 12.75 9.58 25.44
CA THR A 34 11.30 9.64 25.19
C THR A 34 10.93 8.97 23.86
N ARG A 35 11.83 9.00 22.87
CA ARG A 35 11.64 8.28 21.60
C ARG A 35 11.85 6.77 21.72
N LEU A 36 12.48 6.26 22.77
CA LEU A 36 12.52 4.82 23.07
C LEU A 36 11.24 4.31 23.73
N MET A 37 10.38 5.21 24.23
CA MET A 37 9.12 4.81 24.86
C MET A 37 8.17 4.16 23.84
N PRO A 38 7.40 3.16 24.30
CA PRO A 38 6.43 2.47 23.47
C PRO A 38 5.32 3.38 22.96
N THR A 39 4.66 2.93 21.89
CA THR A 39 3.56 3.67 21.27
C THR A 39 2.30 3.51 22.10
N GLY A 40 1.65 4.63 22.46
CA GLY A 40 0.39 4.59 23.21
C GLY A 40 -0.79 4.15 22.35
N GLU A 41 -1.90 3.79 22.98
CA GLU A 41 -3.11 3.33 22.27
C GLU A 41 -3.66 4.36 21.27
N SER A 42 -3.68 5.63 21.65
CA SER A 42 -4.14 6.72 20.78
C SER A 42 -3.22 6.93 19.57
N ASP A 43 -1.91 6.77 19.75
CA ASP A 43 -0.91 6.88 18.68
C ASP A 43 -1.03 5.69 17.71
N ILE A 44 -1.29 4.48 18.22
CA ILE A 44 -1.57 3.29 17.41
C ILE A 44 -2.78 3.56 16.50
N ARG A 45 -3.88 4.10 17.05
CA ARG A 45 -5.09 4.41 16.27
C ARG A 45 -4.82 5.46 15.17
N LYS A 46 -3.99 6.46 15.45
CA LYS A 46 -3.60 7.52 14.49
C LYS A 46 -2.56 7.09 13.45
N SER A 47 -2.02 5.88 13.56
CA SER A 47 -0.98 5.38 12.66
C SER A 47 -1.51 4.68 11.41
N VAL A 48 -2.80 4.32 11.40
CA VAL A 48 -3.42 3.58 10.31
C VAL A 48 -4.01 4.56 9.29
N CYS A 49 -4.00 4.19 8.02
CA CYS A 49 -4.68 4.87 6.93
C CYS A 49 -5.33 3.87 5.97
N PHE A 50 -6.34 4.30 5.22
CA PHE A 50 -6.80 3.57 4.05
C PHE A 50 -5.85 3.80 2.88
N VAL A 51 -5.60 2.74 2.12
CA VAL A 51 -4.85 2.80 0.86
C VAL A 51 -5.76 2.24 -0.22
N ASP A 52 -6.28 3.14 -1.03
CA ASP A 52 -7.23 2.85 -2.08
C ASP A 52 -6.66 3.28 -3.43
N GLY A 53 -7.06 2.62 -4.51
CA GLY A 53 -6.63 3.04 -5.85
C GLY A 53 -6.65 1.94 -6.88
N LYS A 54 -5.70 2.02 -7.82
CA LYS A 54 -5.58 1.08 -8.92
C LYS A 54 -4.16 0.54 -9.03
N VAL A 55 -4.05 -0.75 -9.32
CA VAL A 55 -2.79 -1.42 -9.67
C VAL A 55 -2.88 -1.88 -11.11
N GLN A 56 -1.85 -1.58 -11.89
CA GLN A 56 -1.72 -2.00 -13.27
C GLN A 56 -0.58 -3.01 -13.39
N LEU A 57 -0.86 -4.14 -14.05
CA LEU A 57 0.18 -5.06 -14.49
C LEU A 57 0.67 -4.62 -15.86
N CYS A 58 1.95 -4.30 -15.95
CA CYS A 58 2.63 -3.81 -17.14
C CYS A 58 3.68 -4.83 -17.60
N LEU A 59 3.69 -5.11 -18.90
CA LEU A 59 4.83 -5.72 -19.56
C LEU A 59 5.72 -4.59 -20.08
N VAL A 60 6.95 -4.53 -19.57
CA VAL A 60 7.89 -3.46 -19.90
C VAL A 60 9.00 -4.02 -20.78
N THR A 61 9.31 -3.30 -21.86
CA THR A 61 10.54 -3.44 -22.65
C THR A 61 11.26 -2.09 -22.67
N GLU A 62 12.49 -2.04 -23.17
CA GLU A 62 13.23 -0.79 -23.34
C GLU A 62 12.49 0.28 -24.18
N GLN A 63 11.62 -0.16 -25.10
CA GLN A 63 10.98 0.73 -26.08
C GLN A 63 9.48 0.93 -25.85
N ASP A 64 8.79 -0.06 -25.30
CA ASP A 64 7.33 -0.03 -25.17
C ASP A 64 6.84 -0.67 -23.87
N THR A 65 5.69 -0.19 -23.38
CA THR A 65 5.05 -0.68 -22.16
C THR A 65 3.58 -0.97 -22.45
N ILE A 66 3.19 -2.22 -22.29
CA ILE A 66 1.79 -2.64 -22.44
C ILE A 66 1.17 -2.85 -21.07
N ILE A 67 0.02 -2.21 -20.84
CA ILE A 67 -0.81 -2.47 -19.67
C ILE A 67 -1.76 -3.62 -19.99
N LEU A 68 -1.70 -4.69 -19.22
CA LEU A 68 -2.54 -5.88 -19.44
C LEU A 68 -3.79 -5.90 -18.58
N GLN A 69 -3.62 -5.58 -17.31
CA GLN A 69 -4.69 -5.67 -16.32
C GLN A 69 -4.63 -4.44 -15.42
N SER A 70 -5.80 -3.99 -14.98
CA SER A 70 -5.95 -2.92 -14.01
C SER A 70 -6.96 -3.35 -12.96
N ASP A 71 -6.48 -3.57 -11.74
CA ASP A 71 -7.31 -3.96 -10.61
C ASP A 71 -7.48 -2.81 -9.62
N THR A 72 -8.60 -2.78 -8.92
CA THR A 72 -8.81 -1.85 -7.80
C THR A 72 -8.25 -2.45 -6.52
N VAL A 73 -7.52 -1.63 -5.77
CA VAL A 73 -6.95 -2.02 -4.48
C VAL A 73 -7.68 -1.26 -3.37
N CYS A 74 -8.07 -1.98 -2.33
CA CYS A 74 -8.72 -1.45 -1.14
C CYS A 74 -8.12 -2.14 0.10
N GLN A 75 -7.06 -1.57 0.66
CA GLN A 75 -6.35 -2.14 1.80
C GLN A 75 -6.08 -1.09 2.89
N GLN A 76 -5.47 -1.51 3.98
CA GLN A 76 -4.97 -0.60 5.01
C GLN A 76 -3.51 -0.26 4.72
N GLY A 77 -3.03 0.80 5.32
CA GLY A 77 -1.63 1.20 5.32
C GLY A 77 -1.26 1.81 6.65
N THR A 78 0.04 1.99 6.83
CA THR A 78 0.60 2.42 8.10
C THR A 78 1.63 3.51 7.88
N TRP A 79 1.50 4.64 8.56
CA TRP A 79 2.50 5.70 8.50
C TRP A 79 3.77 5.27 9.21
N ILE A 80 4.92 5.40 8.55
CA ILE A 80 6.20 4.92 9.07
C ILE A 80 7.29 5.98 8.99
N ASN A 81 8.15 6.04 10.00
CA ASN A 81 9.39 6.79 10.00
C ASN A 81 10.53 5.95 9.42
N LYS A 82 11.38 6.58 8.61
CA LYS A 82 12.62 5.97 8.11
C LYS A 82 13.61 5.64 9.24
N HIS A 83 13.68 6.51 10.24
CA HIS A 83 14.59 6.40 11.37
C HIS A 83 13.81 6.35 12.69
N TRP A 84 14.29 5.54 13.63
CA TRP A 84 13.64 5.38 14.94
C TRP A 84 13.80 6.61 15.85
N TRP A 85 14.91 7.32 15.69
CA TRP A 85 15.34 8.44 16.53
C TRP A 85 14.93 9.82 15.99
N TRP A 86 14.49 9.90 14.72
CA TRP A 86 14.11 11.16 14.07
C TRP A 86 12.76 11.04 13.36
N PRO A 87 11.82 12.00 13.57
CA PRO A 87 10.55 12.04 12.84
C PRO A 87 10.82 12.28 11.35
N SER A 88 10.86 11.18 10.60
CA SER A 88 11.35 11.12 9.21
C SER A 88 10.32 10.52 8.26
N CYS A 89 9.04 10.55 8.65
CA CYS A 89 7.97 10.00 7.85
C CYS A 89 7.90 10.65 6.46
N HIS A 90 7.92 11.98 6.33
CA HIS A 90 7.85 12.66 5.02
C HIS A 90 6.75 12.08 4.11
N GLY A 91 5.60 11.74 4.70
CA GLY A 91 4.49 11.09 4.01
C GLY A 91 4.74 9.64 3.55
N SER A 92 5.64 8.91 4.21
CA SER A 92 5.93 7.49 3.93
C SER A 92 4.91 6.57 4.59
N ILE A 93 4.36 5.66 3.79
CA ILE A 93 3.30 4.73 4.19
C ILE A 93 3.75 3.33 3.82
N LEU A 94 3.71 2.42 4.78
CA LEU A 94 3.99 1.01 4.62
C LEU A 94 2.68 0.28 4.32
N THR A 95 2.65 -0.48 3.23
CA THR A 95 1.50 -1.29 2.82
C THR A 95 1.97 -2.60 2.17
N ILE A 96 1.05 -3.52 1.86
CA ILE A 96 1.37 -4.76 1.14
C ILE A 96 1.24 -4.57 -0.37
N GLY A 97 2.22 -5.08 -1.12
CA GLY A 97 2.13 -5.21 -2.58
C GLY A 97 1.09 -6.27 -2.96
N GLN A 98 0.24 -5.96 -3.93
CA GLN A 98 -0.87 -6.83 -4.31
C GLN A 98 -0.40 -7.92 -5.28
N LYS A 99 -0.81 -9.17 -5.02
CA LYS A 99 -0.67 -10.29 -5.95
C LYS A 99 -1.98 -10.49 -6.70
N ASN A 100 -1.91 -10.81 -7.99
CA ASN A 100 -3.10 -11.10 -8.78
C ASN A 100 -3.91 -12.24 -8.14
N VAL A 101 -5.17 -11.97 -7.80
CA VAL A 101 -6.13 -13.01 -7.38
C VAL A 101 -6.57 -13.86 -8.58
N SER A 102 -6.43 -13.32 -9.81
CA SER A 102 -6.83 -13.96 -11.06
C SER A 102 -5.75 -14.84 -11.72
N SER A 103 -4.53 -14.92 -11.18
CA SER A 103 -3.52 -15.83 -11.73
C SER A 103 -3.76 -17.26 -11.24
N HIS A 104 -4.59 -17.99 -11.98
CA HIS A 104 -4.47 -19.45 -12.07
C HIS A 104 -3.16 -19.89 -12.76
N HIS A 105 -2.32 -18.94 -13.21
CA HIS A 105 -1.02 -19.23 -13.82
C HIS A 105 0.07 -19.40 -12.75
N SER A 106 0.44 -20.68 -12.61
CA SER A 106 1.63 -21.27 -12.02
C SER A 106 2.13 -20.74 -10.66
N ASN A 107 1.95 -21.58 -9.64
CA ASN A 107 2.72 -21.59 -8.40
C ASN A 107 4.21 -21.94 -8.58
N ASN A 108 4.77 -21.85 -9.80
CA ASN A 108 6.16 -22.19 -10.09
C ASN A 108 6.92 -20.92 -10.46
N ALA A 109 7.17 -20.11 -9.44
CA ALA A 109 7.84 -18.82 -9.51
C ALA A 109 9.38 -18.92 -9.65
N GLU A 110 9.92 -20.04 -10.15
CA GLU A 110 11.38 -20.19 -10.24
C GLU A 110 11.95 -20.31 -11.65
N ASP A 111 11.17 -20.55 -12.71
CA ASP A 111 11.76 -20.61 -14.09
C ASP A 111 10.71 -20.63 -15.22
N SER A 112 9.60 -19.88 -15.09
CA SER A 112 8.65 -19.78 -16.22
C SER A 112 9.12 -18.75 -17.23
N ASN A 113 9.57 -19.23 -18.39
CA ASN A 113 9.97 -18.42 -19.54
C ASN A 113 8.86 -17.41 -19.88
N LEU A 114 9.16 -16.12 -19.75
CA LEU A 114 8.24 -15.00 -20.01
C LEU A 114 7.51 -15.14 -21.36
N SER A 115 8.19 -15.66 -22.37
CA SER A 115 7.59 -15.89 -23.69
C SER A 115 6.44 -16.90 -23.66
N LEU A 116 6.55 -17.96 -22.85
CA LEU A 116 5.49 -18.95 -22.68
C LEU A 116 4.27 -18.34 -21.97
N GLN A 117 4.50 -17.58 -20.89
CA GLN A 117 3.40 -16.90 -20.17
C GLN A 117 2.65 -15.93 -21.10
N ILE A 118 3.37 -15.18 -21.92
CA ILE A 118 2.76 -14.24 -22.86
C ILE A 118 1.99 -14.98 -23.96
N SER A 119 2.52 -16.09 -24.48
CA SER A 119 1.76 -16.89 -25.45
C SER A 119 0.46 -17.43 -24.85
N GLU A 120 0.49 -17.92 -23.61
CA GLU A 120 -0.73 -18.38 -22.91
C GLU A 120 -1.76 -17.25 -22.74
N ILE A 121 -1.30 -16.05 -22.39
CA ILE A 121 -2.16 -14.86 -22.27
C ILE A 121 -2.75 -14.47 -23.64
N VAL A 122 -1.93 -14.47 -24.69
CA VAL A 122 -2.38 -14.14 -26.06
C VAL A 122 -3.42 -15.13 -26.55
N ASP A 123 -3.19 -16.42 -26.36
CA ASP A 123 -4.11 -17.49 -26.76
C ASP A 123 -5.42 -17.40 -25.96
N SER A 124 -5.34 -17.12 -24.66
CA SER A 124 -6.52 -16.92 -23.80
C SER A 124 -7.36 -15.73 -24.26
N ILE A 125 -6.71 -14.59 -24.55
CA ILE A 125 -7.40 -13.40 -25.06
C ILE A 125 -8.01 -13.67 -26.45
N GLU A 126 -7.33 -14.43 -27.32
CA GLU A 126 -7.85 -14.81 -28.63
C GLU A 126 -9.13 -15.66 -28.50
N GLN A 127 -9.14 -16.68 -27.63
CA GLN A 127 -10.34 -17.48 -27.36
C GLN A 127 -11.48 -16.63 -26.78
N LEU A 128 -11.16 -15.69 -25.89
CA LEU A 128 -12.15 -14.77 -25.33
C LEU A 128 -12.74 -13.86 -26.41
N LEU A 129 -11.91 -13.34 -27.34
CA LEU A 129 -12.36 -12.53 -28.47
C LEU A 129 -13.29 -13.32 -29.41
N ILE A 130 -12.95 -14.58 -29.72
CA ILE A 130 -13.80 -15.46 -30.53
C ILE A 130 -15.16 -15.67 -29.85
N THR A 131 -15.16 -15.87 -28.54
CA THR A 131 -16.39 -16.03 -27.75
C THR A 131 -17.23 -14.75 -27.76
N LYS A 132 -16.59 -13.58 -27.56
CA LYS A 132 -17.25 -12.27 -27.60
C LYS A 132 -17.84 -11.95 -28.97
N ASP A 133 -17.17 -12.34 -30.06
CA ASP A 133 -17.70 -12.17 -31.42
C ASP A 133 -18.95 -13.03 -31.66
N ARG A 134 -18.99 -14.26 -31.14
CA ARG A 134 -20.21 -15.10 -31.17
C ARG A 134 -21.34 -14.48 -30.36
N GLU A 135 -21.08 -14.09 -29.12
CA GLU A 135 -22.06 -13.43 -28.25
C GLU A 135 -22.63 -12.16 -28.92
N GLN A 136 -21.78 -11.35 -29.54
CA GLN A 136 -22.23 -10.14 -30.24
C GLN A 136 -23.16 -10.47 -31.41
N LYS A 137 -22.82 -11.48 -32.23
CA LYS A 137 -23.68 -11.93 -33.34
C LYS A 137 -25.04 -12.43 -32.84
N GLU A 138 -25.07 -13.11 -31.71
CA GLU A 138 -26.33 -13.57 -31.09
C GLU A 138 -27.18 -12.40 -30.58
N ILE A 139 -26.57 -11.41 -29.94
CA ILE A 139 -27.27 -10.21 -29.48
C ILE A 139 -27.81 -9.40 -30.67
N GLU A 140 -27.01 -9.23 -31.73
CA GLU A 140 -27.45 -8.57 -32.96
C GLU A 140 -28.62 -9.31 -33.64
N TYR A 141 -28.55 -10.65 -33.68
CA TYR A 141 -29.66 -11.49 -34.16
C TYR A 141 -30.93 -11.31 -33.32
N TYR A 142 -30.79 -11.29 -31.99
CA TYR A 142 -31.91 -11.11 -31.06
C TYR A 142 -32.59 -9.76 -31.28
N ILE A 143 -31.81 -8.68 -31.31
CA ILE A 143 -32.29 -7.30 -31.53
C ILE A 143 -33.04 -7.19 -32.87
N ARG A 144 -32.49 -7.80 -33.94
CA ARG A 144 -33.12 -7.78 -35.27
C ARG A 144 -34.43 -8.57 -35.32
N SER A 145 -34.50 -9.71 -34.64
CA SER A 145 -35.66 -10.62 -34.70
C SER A 145 -36.80 -10.22 -33.75
N HIS A 146 -36.50 -9.52 -32.65
CA HIS A 146 -37.45 -9.18 -31.58
C HIS A 146 -37.62 -7.67 -31.39
N GLY A 147 -37.50 -6.88 -32.47
CA GLY A 147 -37.50 -5.42 -32.50
C GLY A 147 -38.82 -4.72 -32.13
N VAL A 148 -39.48 -5.14 -31.06
CA VAL A 148 -40.54 -4.37 -30.40
C VAL A 148 -39.85 -3.29 -29.56
N GLN A 149 -40.11 -2.02 -29.88
CA GLN A 149 -39.49 -0.88 -29.18
C GLN A 149 -40.16 -0.67 -27.81
N ASP A 150 -39.75 -1.45 -26.82
CA ASP A 150 -40.13 -1.28 -25.42
C ASP A 150 -38.92 -0.89 -24.53
N GLU A 151 -39.14 -0.72 -23.23
CA GLU A 151 -38.05 -0.42 -22.29
C GLU A 151 -37.01 -1.56 -22.17
N GLY A 152 -37.42 -2.80 -22.45
CA GLY A 152 -36.53 -3.97 -22.47
C GLY A 152 -35.55 -3.91 -23.64
N TYR A 153 -36.04 -3.53 -24.83
CA TYR A 153 -35.23 -3.32 -26.02
C TYR A 153 -34.11 -2.31 -25.77
N ASN A 154 -34.42 -1.16 -25.17
CA ASN A 154 -33.42 -0.13 -24.86
C ASN A 154 -32.30 -0.65 -23.93
N ARG A 155 -32.64 -1.48 -22.93
CA ARG A 155 -31.63 -2.09 -22.05
C ARG A 155 -30.74 -3.09 -22.79
N ILE A 156 -31.31 -3.88 -23.70
CA ILE A 156 -30.56 -4.88 -24.47
C ILE A 156 -29.65 -4.21 -25.51
N SER A 157 -30.14 -3.19 -26.22
CA SER A 157 -29.31 -2.40 -27.13
C SER A 157 -28.17 -1.70 -26.40
N TYR A 158 -28.44 -1.09 -25.24
CA TYR A 158 -27.39 -0.50 -24.40
C TYR A 158 -26.36 -1.54 -23.96
N TYR A 159 -26.81 -2.73 -23.53
CA TYR A 159 -25.92 -3.83 -23.17
C TYR A 159 -25.05 -4.27 -24.36
N ALA A 160 -25.64 -4.38 -25.57
CA ALA A 160 -24.92 -4.73 -26.79
C ALA A 160 -23.79 -3.74 -27.08
N ASP A 161 -24.07 -2.43 -27.00
CA ASP A 161 -23.08 -1.38 -27.18
C ASP A 161 -21.94 -1.47 -26.16
N VAL A 162 -22.27 -1.73 -24.89
CA VAL A 162 -21.26 -1.91 -23.83
C VAL A 162 -20.38 -3.13 -24.10
N GLN A 163 -20.94 -4.27 -24.50
CA GLN A 163 -20.17 -5.47 -24.83
C GLN A 163 -19.26 -5.24 -26.04
N LYS A 164 -19.77 -4.59 -27.09
CA LYS A 164 -18.99 -4.24 -28.27
C LYS A 164 -17.79 -3.37 -27.93
N ARG A 165 -17.98 -2.31 -27.14
CA ARG A 165 -16.88 -1.44 -26.68
C ARG A 165 -15.83 -2.22 -25.88
N LYS A 166 -16.25 -3.16 -25.03
CA LYS A 166 -15.33 -4.03 -24.28
C LYS A 166 -14.54 -4.96 -25.21
N ALA A 167 -15.20 -5.56 -26.20
CA ALA A 167 -14.55 -6.41 -27.20
C ALA A 167 -13.54 -5.63 -28.06
N ASP A 168 -13.91 -4.42 -28.52
CA ASP A 168 -13.01 -3.54 -29.26
C ASP A 168 -11.78 -3.15 -28.42
N SER A 169 -11.98 -2.85 -27.13
CA SER A 169 -10.90 -2.52 -26.20
C SER A 169 -9.96 -3.71 -25.99
N LEU A 170 -10.52 -4.92 -25.83
CA LEU A 170 -9.75 -6.15 -25.70
C LEU A 170 -8.97 -6.47 -26.99
N LYS A 171 -9.57 -6.24 -28.15
CA LYS A 171 -8.93 -6.44 -29.46
C LYS A 171 -7.72 -5.55 -29.66
N ILE A 172 -7.77 -4.30 -29.19
CA ILE A 172 -6.62 -3.38 -29.21
C ILE A 172 -5.48 -3.94 -28.35
N VAL A 173 -5.78 -4.42 -27.14
CA VAL A 173 -4.78 -5.03 -26.25
C VAL A 173 -4.16 -6.28 -26.88
N TRP A 174 -4.99 -7.16 -27.46
CA TRP A 174 -4.55 -8.36 -28.17
C TRP A 174 -3.63 -8.04 -29.35
N GLN A 175 -4.00 -7.06 -30.18
CA GLN A 175 -3.17 -6.63 -31.31
C GLN A 175 -1.81 -6.12 -30.86
N LYS A 176 -1.79 -5.30 -29.81
CA LYS A 176 -0.54 -4.78 -29.22
C LYS A 176 0.35 -5.91 -28.71
N LEU A 177 -0.22 -6.82 -27.91
CA LEU A 177 0.47 -7.99 -27.39
C LEU A 177 1.07 -8.86 -28.52
N LYS A 178 0.29 -9.15 -29.56
CA LYS A 178 0.73 -9.97 -30.70
C LYS A 178 1.86 -9.31 -31.50
N SER A 179 1.85 -7.98 -31.59
CA SER A 179 2.92 -7.21 -32.24
C SER A 179 4.14 -6.97 -31.35
N PHE A 180 4.03 -7.27 -30.05
CA PHE A 180 5.06 -6.96 -29.07
C PHE A 180 6.25 -7.90 -29.22
N LYS A 181 7.46 -7.33 -29.37
CA LYS A 181 8.70 -8.09 -29.50
C LYS A 181 9.36 -8.21 -28.14
N LEU A 182 9.59 -9.44 -27.70
CA LEU A 182 10.28 -9.72 -26.46
C LEU A 182 11.79 -9.57 -26.65
N ASN A 183 12.38 -8.80 -25.74
CA ASN A 183 13.82 -8.64 -25.56
C ASN A 183 14.26 -9.33 -24.26
N PRO A 184 15.56 -9.63 -24.07
CA PRO A 184 16.07 -10.22 -22.83
C PRO A 184 15.79 -9.37 -21.58
N GLU A 185 15.68 -8.05 -21.73
CA GLU A 185 15.35 -7.10 -20.64
C GLU A 185 13.83 -7.02 -20.35
N SER A 186 13.01 -7.80 -21.04
CA SER A 186 11.55 -7.76 -20.82
C SER A 186 11.21 -8.35 -19.46
N HIS A 187 10.41 -7.64 -18.68
CA HIS A 187 9.97 -8.10 -17.36
C HIS A 187 8.59 -7.57 -17.01
N TRP A 188 7.99 -8.21 -16.01
CA TRP A 188 6.72 -7.80 -15.43
C TRP A 188 6.91 -6.72 -14.37
N LEU A 189 6.13 -5.66 -14.48
CA LEU A 189 6.16 -4.55 -13.55
C LEU A 189 4.76 -4.19 -13.10
N ARG A 190 4.58 -3.90 -11.81
CA ARG A 190 3.35 -3.37 -11.25
C ARG A 190 3.44 -1.88 -11.03
N ARG A 191 2.49 -1.15 -11.60
CA ARG A 191 2.35 0.30 -11.44
C ARG A 191 1.17 0.61 -10.53
N TYR A 192 1.45 1.28 -9.42
CA TYR A 192 0.46 1.63 -8.40
C TYR A 192 0.03 3.09 -8.56
N PHE A 193 -1.27 3.33 -8.65
CA PHE A 193 -1.90 4.65 -8.57
C PHE A 193 -2.81 4.68 -7.36
N LEU A 194 -2.24 5.13 -6.24
CA LEU A 194 -2.89 5.05 -4.93
C LEU A 194 -3.23 6.44 -4.41
N HIS A 195 -4.26 6.49 -3.58
CA HIS A 195 -4.56 7.59 -2.70
C HIS A 195 -4.74 7.04 -1.30
N VAL A 196 -4.41 7.86 -0.32
CA VAL A 196 -4.53 7.53 1.08
C VAL A 196 -5.58 8.38 1.74
N SER A 197 -6.36 7.77 2.63
CA SER A 197 -7.33 8.48 3.45
C SER A 197 -7.11 8.19 4.92
N TRP A 198 -7.17 9.22 5.76
CA TRP A 198 -6.97 9.11 7.20
C TRP A 198 -7.94 10.03 7.95
N TYR A 199 -8.14 9.75 9.23
CA TYR A 199 -8.90 10.63 10.11
C TYR A 199 -7.95 11.55 10.87
N ASP A 200 -8.23 12.85 10.85
CA ASP A 200 -7.52 13.82 11.70
C ASP A 200 -7.89 13.64 13.18
N SER A 201 -7.18 14.35 14.04
CA SER A 201 -7.50 14.58 15.45
C SER A 201 -8.94 15.04 15.69
N ASP A 202 -9.53 15.78 14.76
CA ASP A 202 -10.93 16.22 14.79
C ASP A 202 -11.94 15.16 14.29
N GLY A 203 -11.46 13.98 13.89
CA GLY A 203 -12.31 12.91 13.35
C GLY A 203 -12.81 13.15 11.92
N LEU A 204 -12.25 14.15 11.23
CA LEU A 204 -12.57 14.43 9.83
C LEU A 204 -11.75 13.54 8.90
N LEU A 205 -12.40 12.96 7.89
CA LEU A 205 -11.75 12.15 6.87
C LEU A 205 -11.08 13.05 5.84
N ASN A 206 -9.76 12.94 5.75
CA ASN A 206 -8.94 13.62 4.75
C ASN A 206 -8.38 12.60 3.75
N THR A 207 -8.20 13.02 2.51
CA THR A 207 -7.67 12.19 1.42
C THR A 207 -6.56 12.90 0.67
N MET A 208 -5.52 12.17 0.30
CA MET A 208 -4.37 12.69 -0.47
C MET A 208 -3.87 11.66 -1.47
N ASN A 209 -3.42 12.11 -2.64
CA ASN A 209 -2.84 11.23 -3.65
C ASN A 209 -1.41 10.81 -3.28
N CYS A 210 -1.03 9.62 -3.72
CA CYS A 210 0.34 9.11 -3.63
C CYS A 210 1.07 9.29 -4.95
N GLN A 211 2.40 9.35 -4.87
CA GLN A 211 3.22 9.23 -6.07
C GLN A 211 3.07 7.83 -6.68
N PRO A 212 3.03 7.73 -8.02
CA PRO A 212 3.02 6.42 -8.66
C PRO A 212 4.27 5.62 -8.31
N SER A 213 4.10 4.42 -7.77
CA SER A 213 5.21 3.52 -7.49
C SER A 213 5.27 2.38 -8.52
N LEU A 214 6.50 1.98 -8.86
CA LEU A 214 6.81 0.88 -9.75
C LEU A 214 7.46 -0.21 -8.90
N VAL A 215 6.90 -1.43 -8.95
CA VAL A 215 7.38 -2.57 -8.18
C VAL A 215 7.45 -3.77 -9.11
N ASP A 216 8.58 -4.48 -9.11
CA ASP A 216 8.71 -5.72 -9.87
C ASP A 216 7.67 -6.74 -9.44
N ASP A 217 7.10 -7.49 -10.39
CA ASP A 217 6.06 -8.46 -10.09
C ASP A 217 6.52 -9.57 -9.11
N ASN A 218 7.82 -9.90 -9.15
CA ASN A 218 8.46 -10.86 -8.25
C ASN A 218 8.39 -10.44 -6.77
N LEU A 219 8.19 -9.15 -6.49
CA LEU A 219 8.06 -8.59 -5.14
C LEU A 219 6.58 -8.47 -4.70
N SER A 220 5.67 -9.15 -5.38
CA SER A 220 4.26 -9.26 -4.96
C SER A 220 4.15 -9.89 -3.57
N GLU A 221 3.20 -9.42 -2.75
CA GLU A 221 3.02 -9.81 -1.34
C GLU A 221 4.14 -9.39 -0.36
N VAL A 222 5.13 -8.61 -0.82
CA VAL A 222 6.16 -8.00 0.03
C VAL A 222 5.67 -6.62 0.53
N PRO A 223 6.06 -6.20 1.76
CA PRO A 223 5.84 -4.84 2.21
C PRO A 223 6.49 -3.82 1.27
N ILE A 224 5.70 -2.85 0.79
CA ILE A 224 6.15 -1.74 -0.03
C ILE A 224 5.95 -0.43 0.72
N ILE A 225 6.87 0.52 0.51
CA ILE A 225 6.74 1.87 1.02
C ILE A 225 6.29 2.76 -0.13
N ILE A 226 5.17 3.45 0.07
CA ILE A 226 4.64 4.45 -0.85
C ILE A 226 4.75 5.83 -0.22
N HIS A 227 4.82 6.86 -1.06
CA HIS A 227 4.95 8.24 -0.62
C HIS A 227 3.75 9.06 -1.07
N THR A 228 3.27 9.95 -0.21
CA THR A 228 2.34 11.01 -0.60
C THR A 228 2.96 11.92 -1.65
N GLU A 229 2.14 12.50 -2.52
CA GLU A 229 2.59 13.44 -3.57
C GLU A 229 3.36 14.65 -3.01
N GLN A 230 2.97 15.13 -1.82
CA GLN A 230 3.55 16.32 -1.18
C GLN A 230 4.79 16.03 -0.33
N PHE A 231 5.16 14.75 -0.12
CA PHE A 231 6.23 14.33 0.81
C PHE A 231 6.15 14.94 2.21
N GLN A 232 4.95 15.23 2.68
CA GLN A 232 4.71 15.83 3.99
C GLN A 232 3.82 14.91 4.81
N THR A 233 4.16 14.76 6.09
CA THR A 233 3.32 14.02 7.02
C THR A 233 2.10 14.86 7.35
N PRO A 234 0.88 14.37 7.09
CA PRO A 234 -0.33 15.13 7.39
C PRO A 234 -0.51 15.39 8.88
N HIS A 235 -1.27 16.44 9.20
CA HIS A 235 -1.62 16.74 10.58
C HIS A 235 -2.53 15.65 11.18
N GLY A 236 -2.43 15.45 12.50
CA GLY A 236 -3.24 14.47 13.24
C GLY A 236 -2.76 13.01 13.13
N VAL A 237 -1.78 12.73 12.27
CA VAL A 237 -1.24 11.39 12.02
C VAL A 237 -0.07 11.06 12.94
N TYR A 238 0.03 9.79 13.35
CA TYR A 238 1.19 9.27 14.06
C TYR A 238 2.02 8.34 13.18
N ALA A 239 3.27 8.72 12.89
CA ALA A 239 4.19 7.85 12.19
C ALA A 239 4.88 6.88 13.15
N ILE A 240 4.73 5.59 12.90
CA ILE A 240 5.35 4.52 13.66
C ILE A 240 6.86 4.54 13.46
N LYS A 241 7.58 4.12 14.49
CA LYS A 241 9.03 3.90 14.49
C LYS A 241 9.33 2.43 14.74
N ARG A 242 10.30 1.88 14.01
CA ARG A 242 10.88 0.56 14.33
C ARG A 242 11.97 0.75 15.38
N THR A 243 11.66 0.49 16.64
CA THR A 243 12.65 0.58 17.72
C THR A 243 13.72 -0.51 17.60
N PRO A 244 15.00 -0.21 17.88
CA PRO A 244 16.07 -1.21 17.85
C PRO A 244 16.04 -2.17 19.03
N CYS A 245 15.22 -1.88 20.06
CA CYS A 245 15.05 -2.76 21.20
C CYS A 245 14.42 -4.09 20.77
N PRO A 246 14.83 -5.22 21.37
CA PRO A 246 14.18 -6.50 21.13
C PRO A 246 12.69 -6.39 21.42
N ILE A 247 11.91 -7.12 20.63
CA ILE A 247 10.46 -7.20 20.82
C ILE A 247 10.24 -7.92 22.15
N ILE A 248 9.90 -7.17 23.18
CA ILE A 248 9.52 -7.68 24.49
C ILE A 248 8.01 -7.85 24.42
N GLY A 249 7.54 -9.09 24.31
CA GLY A 249 6.12 -9.37 24.18
C GLY A 249 5.82 -10.84 24.41
N GLY A 250 4.73 -11.10 25.13
CA GLY A 250 4.16 -12.44 25.22
C GLY A 250 3.54 -12.90 23.90
N LYS A 251 2.83 -14.03 23.91
CA LYS A 251 2.12 -14.53 22.73
C LYS A 251 1.03 -13.58 22.20
N GLN A 252 0.68 -12.51 22.92
CA GLN A 252 -0.42 -11.62 22.55
C GLN A 252 0.04 -10.44 21.68
N ILE A 253 -0.75 -10.12 20.67
CA ILE A 253 -0.56 -9.00 19.73
C ILE A 253 -1.80 -8.12 19.66
N VAL A 254 -1.58 -6.89 19.20
CA VAL A 254 -2.62 -5.89 18.96
C VAL A 254 -2.51 -5.43 17.51
N THR A 255 -3.60 -5.47 16.76
CA THR A 255 -3.70 -4.88 15.43
C THR A 255 -4.63 -3.68 15.46
N ALA A 256 -4.38 -2.70 14.60
CA ALA A 256 -5.25 -1.55 14.41
C ALA A 256 -5.82 -1.53 13.00
N THR A 257 -7.13 -1.38 12.86
CA THR A 257 -7.80 -1.36 11.55
C THR A 257 -8.81 -0.23 11.48
N LEU A 258 -8.78 0.55 10.40
CA LEU A 258 -9.74 1.63 10.19
C LEU A 258 -11.08 1.11 9.68
N THR A 259 -12.13 1.78 10.14
CA THR A 259 -13.52 1.58 9.71
C THR A 259 -13.93 2.72 8.77
N ARG A 260 -14.55 2.37 7.64
CA ARG A 260 -14.89 3.33 6.56
C ARG A 260 -16.23 4.02 6.82
N ASP A 261 -17.15 3.34 7.49
CA ASP A 261 -18.47 3.90 7.78
C ASP A 261 -18.44 4.89 8.94
N LYS A 262 -19.47 5.74 8.99
CA LYS A 262 -19.88 6.51 10.18
C LYS A 262 -20.30 5.52 11.27
N SER A 263 -19.33 4.79 11.79
CA SER A 263 -19.55 3.79 12.81
C SER A 263 -20.04 4.49 14.05
N THR A 264 -20.97 3.87 14.77
CA THR A 264 -21.35 4.25 16.13
C THR A 264 -20.21 4.05 17.14
N ALA A 265 -19.04 3.57 16.70
CA ALA A 265 -17.88 3.42 17.56
C ALA A 265 -17.29 4.79 17.91
N PRO A 266 -16.82 4.98 19.15
CA PRO A 266 -16.23 6.24 19.61
C PRO A 266 -14.93 6.61 18.87
N HIS A 267 -14.31 5.64 18.19
CA HIS A 267 -13.07 5.81 17.45
C HIS A 267 -13.17 5.15 16.08
N HIS A 268 -12.72 5.86 15.04
CA HIS A 268 -12.73 5.37 13.65
C HIS A 268 -11.75 4.22 13.38
N ALA A 269 -10.77 4.00 14.27
CA ALA A 269 -9.87 2.85 14.24
C ALA A 269 -10.27 1.86 15.34
N LEU A 270 -10.42 0.58 15.01
CA LEU A 270 -10.65 -0.51 15.95
C LEU A 270 -9.32 -1.13 16.35
N LEU A 271 -9.15 -1.43 17.63
CA LEU A 271 -8.02 -2.22 18.13
C LEU A 271 -8.50 -3.61 18.48
N THR A 272 -7.83 -4.60 17.93
CA THR A 272 -8.17 -6.01 18.13
C THR A 272 -6.95 -6.74 18.67
N THR A 273 -7.16 -7.46 19.76
CA THR A 273 -6.14 -8.31 20.36
C THR A 273 -6.23 -9.73 19.80
N GLY A 274 -5.09 -10.34 19.53
CA GLY A 274 -4.98 -11.74 19.12
C GLY A 274 -3.72 -12.36 19.70
N ASN A 275 -3.43 -13.59 19.28
CA ASN A 275 -2.25 -14.34 19.68
C ASN A 275 -1.44 -14.78 18.46
N TRP A 276 -0.14 -14.86 18.64
CA TRP A 276 0.77 -15.60 17.77
C TRP A 276 0.43 -17.08 17.81
N ILE A 277 0.33 -17.68 16.62
CA ILE A 277 0.35 -19.12 16.46
C ILE A 277 1.83 -19.56 16.44
N ASP A 278 2.62 -18.91 15.57
CA ASP A 278 4.08 -19.09 15.43
C ASP A 278 4.78 -17.72 15.32
N GLU A 279 6.07 -17.67 14.94
CA GLU A 279 6.82 -16.41 14.79
C GLU A 279 6.31 -15.46 13.70
N THR A 280 5.54 -15.98 12.74
CA THR A 280 5.04 -15.22 11.58
C THR A 280 3.53 -15.25 11.43
N ARG A 281 2.82 -16.13 12.15
CA ARG A 281 1.36 -16.34 11.97
C ARG A 281 0.54 -15.89 13.16
N HIS A 282 -0.67 -15.39 12.90
CA HIS A 282 -1.60 -14.94 13.93
C HIS A 282 -2.97 -15.63 13.82
N ASN A 283 -3.75 -15.57 14.90
CA ASN A 283 -5.12 -16.06 14.97
C ASN A 283 -6.20 -14.96 14.85
N LEU A 284 -5.83 -13.74 14.45
CA LEU A 284 -6.80 -12.65 14.26
C LEU A 284 -7.72 -12.92 13.06
N PRO A 285 -9.04 -12.66 13.17
CA PRO A 285 -9.96 -12.72 12.04
C PRO A 285 -9.65 -11.66 10.97
N ASP A 286 -9.77 -12.02 9.70
CA ASP A 286 -9.46 -11.14 8.55
C ASP A 286 -10.24 -9.82 8.55
N LEU A 287 -11.46 -9.81 9.10
CA LEU A 287 -12.28 -8.61 9.23
C LEU A 287 -11.59 -7.52 10.08
N PHE A 288 -10.79 -7.94 11.07
CA PHE A 288 -10.09 -7.08 12.02
C PHE A 288 -8.58 -7.03 11.78
N ALA A 289 -8.08 -7.81 10.83
CA ALA A 289 -6.68 -7.89 10.43
C ALA A 289 -6.63 -7.79 8.91
N ARG A 290 -7.06 -6.64 8.37
CA ARG A 290 -7.00 -6.38 6.93
C ARG A 290 -5.55 -6.20 6.48
N GLU A 291 -5.26 -6.57 5.24
CA GLU A 291 -3.93 -6.41 4.64
C GLU A 291 -3.41 -4.98 4.81
N GLY A 292 -2.14 -4.86 5.21
CA GLY A 292 -1.46 -3.59 5.51
C GLY A 292 -1.75 -2.97 6.88
N SER A 293 -2.62 -3.59 7.71
CA SER A 293 -2.85 -3.16 9.09
C SER A 293 -1.58 -3.36 9.93
N PRO A 294 -1.20 -2.40 10.80
CA PRO A 294 -0.03 -2.54 11.65
C PRO A 294 -0.28 -3.47 12.84
N VAL A 295 0.75 -4.22 13.20
CA VAL A 295 0.76 -5.13 14.34
C VAL A 295 1.76 -4.65 15.38
N PHE A 296 1.30 -4.62 16.61
CA PHE A 296 2.06 -4.24 17.79
C PHE A 296 2.05 -5.35 18.83
N THR A 297 3.03 -5.32 19.73
CA THR A 297 2.92 -6.03 21.00
C THR A 297 1.91 -5.36 21.91
N THR A 298 1.48 -6.05 22.97
CA THR A 298 0.69 -5.45 24.07
C THR A 298 1.37 -4.25 24.71
N HIS A 299 2.70 -4.16 24.60
CA HIS A 299 3.49 -3.04 25.06
C HIS A 299 3.67 -1.94 24.02
N GLY A 300 2.98 -1.96 22.87
CA GLY A 300 3.05 -0.86 21.89
C GLY A 300 4.33 -0.80 21.05
N GLN A 301 5.09 -1.89 20.99
CA GLN A 301 6.23 -2.02 20.07
C GLN A 301 5.73 -2.53 18.72
N PHE A 302 6.13 -1.85 17.63
CA PHE A 302 5.75 -2.25 16.28
C PHE A 302 6.50 -3.50 15.84
N VAL A 303 5.76 -4.50 15.36
CA VAL A 303 6.32 -5.76 14.87
C VAL A 303 6.40 -5.76 13.35
N GLY A 304 5.30 -5.40 12.67
CA GLY A 304 5.16 -5.51 11.23
C GLY A 304 3.74 -5.19 10.77
N ILE A 305 3.41 -5.58 9.56
CA ILE A 305 2.08 -5.40 8.96
C ILE A 305 1.45 -6.74 8.59
N ILE A 306 0.12 -6.79 8.59
CA ILE A 306 -0.65 -7.97 8.23
C ILE A 306 -0.59 -8.21 6.72
N ASN A 307 -0.34 -9.47 6.35
CA ASN A 307 -0.52 -10.02 5.02
C ASN A 307 -1.25 -11.37 5.15
N ARG A 308 -2.58 -11.34 4.94
CA ARG A 308 -3.48 -12.48 5.19
C ARG A 308 -3.31 -13.02 6.62
N GLN A 309 -2.86 -14.27 6.78
CA GLN A 309 -2.61 -14.90 8.09
C GLN A 309 -1.17 -14.72 8.59
N ASN A 310 -0.31 -14.01 7.83
CA ASN A 310 1.09 -13.81 8.12
C ASN A 310 1.37 -12.35 8.52
N ILE A 311 2.40 -12.15 9.32
CA ILE A 311 2.94 -10.84 9.69
C ILE A 311 4.26 -10.66 8.96
N LYS A 312 4.33 -9.60 8.16
CA LYS A 312 5.52 -9.22 7.39
C LYS A 312 6.19 -8.01 8.02
N ARG A 313 7.53 -8.02 8.00
CA ARG A 313 8.39 -7.02 8.64
C ARG A 313 9.02 -6.09 7.62
#